data_AF-A0A949SG86-F1
#
_entry.id   AF-A0A949SG86-F1
#
_cell.length_a   1.000
_cell.length_b   1.000
_cell.length_c   1.000
_cell.angle_alpha   90.00
_cell.angle_beta   90.00
_cell.angle_gamma   90.00
#
_symmetry.space_group_name_H-M   'P 1'
#
loop_
_entity.id
_entity.type
_entity.pdbx_description
1 polymer ?
#
loop_
_entity_poly.entity_id
_entity_poly.type
_entity_poly.pdbx_seq_one_letter_code
_entity_poly.pdbx_strand_id
1 'polypeptide(L)'
;MGLNLKEIVYYSTVLTIIGISFIYYAPCNHILYNSDHAIHVLMSKNIEFPRDFYYWGQNRLGSFFPMVSFVFGKIFKFHLLYINSFVLYLFLFTSFVFLSKQLNNYFFKIALCTLIFFPIGEYRALVLIGHPYFSQLLSAVFFVYFLHKLKEYLVNHSIFNKSVFLVAVLFSMLSFIFYFIGVWISEFNLVFILIPLFYLIFDKSLQNILIKNIKNSWFIFYTLTTTIIFFLGLLLIKTIKEYSNDDHVYDNPFINKFDDLYLNIEFFLAKLKGTLLFKDDSLTESLFYWSTIFFTILVILLKTQKLKNSKTTFINANLQNALFLVVIFSSIALFFSTWNLRSEFSPRYFTLTYVIYYFALFLSLDYCALNKILKLLIGVIVIYFATSYSYIHYFTNNGPSVFKLYSDFKKLPKGTLIGDYWDVYKISSVAIDNLEPLPYDHMTVRNWKWKNELLNNERFYLLDNEFPIPGGIKDTIFQFGLFFKATGNSYNCNNIKVLEYKKLFPTVSTKYKIKASNGNYLSVDKSSFLVSAIEPNSNNADLFELILFPEGKYAIKSDFGYLVVNEGENEKIYANSNHIWSLELFNLVLSEKNGVNIKSFKGKFVCADLGLENLLIANRDKPLDWENFIFEK
;
A
#
# COMPACT_ATOMS: atom_id res chain seq x y z
N MET A 1 -39.94 12.22 -18.92
CA MET A 1 -40.45 11.52 -17.72
C MET A 1 -39.92 12.30 -16.51
N GLY A 2 -40.78 13.02 -15.79
CA GLY A 2 -40.36 13.82 -14.63
C GLY A 2 -40.17 12.94 -13.40
N LEU A 3 -39.09 13.15 -12.65
CA LEU A 3 -38.88 12.51 -11.34
C LEU A 3 -39.97 12.97 -10.37
N ASN A 4 -40.51 12.06 -9.57
CA ASN A 4 -41.45 12.44 -8.52
C ASN A 4 -40.72 13.08 -7.33
N LEU A 5 -41.44 13.82 -6.47
CA LEU A 5 -40.83 14.53 -5.32
C LEU A 5 -40.00 13.59 -4.40
N LYS A 6 -40.43 12.34 -4.21
CA LYS A 6 -39.72 11.37 -3.37
C LYS A 6 -38.39 10.96 -3.99
N GLU A 7 -38.37 10.74 -5.30
CA GLU A 7 -37.15 10.45 -6.05
C GLU A 7 -36.19 11.63 -6.02
N ILE A 8 -36.70 12.85 -6.21
CA ILE A 8 -35.90 14.08 -6.11
C ILE A 8 -35.24 14.18 -4.73
N VAL A 9 -36.01 14.02 -3.66
CA VAL A 9 -35.49 14.06 -2.28
C VAL A 9 -34.44 12.96 -2.08
N TYR A 10 -34.72 11.73 -2.53
CA TYR A 10 -33.79 10.61 -2.43
C TYR A 10 -32.46 10.89 -3.14
N TYR A 11 -32.49 11.24 -4.43
CA TYR A 11 -31.28 11.48 -5.21
C TYR A 11 -30.51 12.70 -4.69
N SER A 12 -31.20 13.76 -4.28
CA SER A 12 -30.56 14.94 -3.67
C SER A 12 -29.86 14.55 -2.36
N THR A 13 -30.49 13.72 -1.53
CA THR A 13 -29.90 13.26 -0.26
C THR A 13 -28.65 12.42 -0.51
N VAL A 14 -28.71 11.47 -1.45
CA VAL A 14 -27.58 10.64 -1.84
C VAL A 14 -26.42 11.49 -2.38
N LEU A 15 -26.69 12.46 -3.25
CA LEU A 15 -25.67 13.36 -3.78
C LEU A 15 -25.04 14.22 -2.69
N THR A 16 -25.83 14.71 -1.72
CA THR A 16 -25.32 15.45 -0.57
C THR A 16 -24.39 14.57 0.29
N ILE A 17 -24.78 13.34 0.59
CA ILE A 17 -23.95 12.39 1.36
C ILE A 17 -22.60 12.17 0.66
N ILE A 18 -22.64 11.87 -0.64
CA ILE A 18 -21.44 11.61 -1.44
C ILE A 18 -20.57 12.87 -1.54
N GLY A 19 -21.18 14.03 -1.79
CA GLY A 19 -20.48 15.31 -1.92
C GLY A 19 -19.77 15.72 -0.62
N ILE A 20 -20.44 15.59 0.53
CA ILE A 20 -19.83 15.86 1.84
C ILE A 20 -18.70 14.85 2.08
N SER A 21 -18.93 13.56 1.83
CA SER A 21 -17.90 12.53 1.98
C SER A 21 -16.66 12.88 1.14
N PHE A 22 -16.85 13.30 -0.11
CA PHE A 22 -15.77 13.72 -1.00
C PHE A 22 -14.97 14.89 -0.45
N ILE A 23 -15.62 15.88 0.16
CA ILE A 23 -14.92 17.03 0.77
C ILE A 23 -14.00 16.58 1.90
N TYR A 24 -14.34 15.55 2.67
CA TYR A 24 -13.58 15.15 3.85
C TYR A 24 -12.62 13.96 3.65
N TYR A 25 -12.98 13.00 2.78
CA TYR A 25 -12.22 11.75 2.62
C TYR A 25 -11.51 11.62 1.28
N ALA A 26 -11.86 12.42 0.27
CA ALA A 26 -11.15 12.34 -1.00
C ALA A 26 -9.65 12.64 -0.80
N PRO A 27 -8.73 11.85 -1.39
CA PRO A 27 -7.28 12.05 -1.30
C PRO A 27 -6.81 13.49 -1.48
N CYS A 28 -7.44 14.26 -2.38
CA CYS A 28 -7.10 15.66 -2.63
C CYS A 28 -7.46 16.63 -1.48
N ASN A 29 -8.42 16.25 -0.62
CA ASN A 29 -8.95 17.10 0.45
C ASN A 29 -8.69 16.54 1.86
N HIS A 30 -8.38 15.25 1.98
CA HIS A 30 -8.33 14.54 3.24
C HIS A 30 -7.26 15.13 4.18
N ILE A 31 -7.67 15.50 5.39
CA ILE A 31 -6.80 16.17 6.36
C ILE A 31 -5.77 15.19 6.96
N LEU A 32 -6.14 13.93 7.17
CA LEU A 32 -5.23 12.89 7.67
C LEU A 32 -4.52 12.13 6.51
N TYR A 33 -4.29 12.81 5.39
CA TYR A 33 -3.57 12.22 4.26
C TYR A 33 -2.12 11.92 4.66
N ASN A 34 -1.68 10.67 4.49
CA ASN A 34 -0.38 10.16 4.95
C ASN A 34 0.41 9.47 3.81
N SER A 35 1.60 8.95 4.13
CA SER A 35 2.46 8.28 3.14
C SER A 35 1.85 7.04 2.51
N ASP A 36 1.10 6.24 3.26
CA ASP A 36 0.45 5.04 2.72
C ASP A 36 -0.61 5.42 1.66
N HIS A 37 -1.28 6.56 1.86
CA HIS A 37 -2.18 7.16 0.87
C HIS A 37 -1.42 7.70 -0.36
N ALA A 38 -0.26 8.33 -0.13
CA ALA A 38 0.57 8.92 -1.16
C ALA A 38 1.16 7.92 -2.15
N ILE A 39 1.50 6.72 -1.68
CA ILE A 39 2.13 5.71 -2.52
C ILE A 39 1.23 5.31 -3.70
N HIS A 40 -0.07 5.10 -3.49
CA HIS A 40 -0.98 4.78 -4.60
C HIS A 40 -1.08 5.89 -5.65
N VAL A 41 -0.97 7.16 -5.23
CA VAL A 41 -0.95 8.30 -6.15
C VAL A 41 0.34 8.33 -6.95
N LEU A 42 1.48 8.08 -6.29
CA LEU A 42 2.79 8.01 -6.93
C LEU A 42 2.89 6.84 -7.91
N MET A 43 2.37 5.66 -7.54
CA MET A 43 2.23 4.50 -8.43
C MET A 43 1.41 4.82 -9.68
N SER A 44 0.39 5.67 -9.56
CA SER A 44 -0.45 6.06 -10.70
C SER A 44 0.29 6.94 -11.73
N LYS A 45 1.50 7.43 -11.42
CA LYS A 45 2.32 8.22 -12.34
C LYS A 45 2.94 7.36 -13.43
N ASN A 46 3.54 6.25 -13.03
CA ASN A 46 4.20 5.32 -13.93
C ASN A 46 4.05 3.90 -13.41
N ILE A 47 3.63 2.99 -14.30
CA ILE A 47 3.43 1.57 -14.00
C ILE A 47 4.37 0.77 -14.88
N GLU A 48 5.23 -0.01 -14.25
CA GLU A 48 6.22 -0.84 -14.91
C GLU A 48 5.93 -2.32 -14.60
N PHE A 49 5.50 -3.05 -15.63
CA PHE A 49 5.33 -4.50 -15.53
C PHE A 49 6.66 -5.23 -15.73
N PRO A 50 6.87 -6.38 -15.07
CA PRO A 50 5.91 -7.07 -14.20
C PRO A 50 5.93 -6.59 -12.74
N ARG A 51 6.87 -5.71 -12.35
CA ARG A 51 7.05 -5.27 -10.95
C ARG A 51 5.75 -4.75 -10.32
N ASP A 52 5.05 -3.87 -11.02
CA ASP A 52 3.93 -3.13 -10.46
C ASP A 52 2.59 -3.88 -10.53
N PHE A 53 2.60 -5.19 -10.80
CA PHE A 53 1.41 -6.00 -10.56
C PHE A 53 0.97 -5.96 -9.08
N TYR A 54 1.93 -5.84 -8.16
CA TYR A 54 1.67 -5.59 -6.76
C TYR A 54 2.29 -4.25 -6.32
N TYR A 55 1.91 -3.80 -5.13
CA TYR A 55 2.34 -2.58 -4.46
C TYR A 55 3.86 -2.36 -4.51
N TRP A 56 4.35 -1.69 -5.55
CA TRP A 56 5.77 -1.57 -5.93
C TRP A 56 6.57 -2.89 -5.79
N GLY A 57 5.96 -4.00 -6.23
CA GLY A 57 6.57 -5.34 -6.18
C GLY A 57 6.51 -6.04 -4.82
N GLN A 58 5.83 -5.51 -3.80
CA GLN A 58 5.66 -6.18 -2.51
C GLN A 58 4.50 -7.19 -2.54
N ASN A 59 4.68 -8.39 -2.00
CA ASN A 59 3.63 -9.40 -1.89
C ASN A 59 2.54 -9.02 -0.85
N ARG A 60 1.72 -7.99 -1.13
CA ARG A 60 0.74 -7.44 -0.16
C ARG A 60 -0.61 -7.06 -0.76
N LEU A 61 -0.62 -6.13 -1.71
CA LEU A 61 -1.85 -5.58 -2.32
C LEU A 61 -1.69 -5.51 -3.83
N GLY A 62 -2.67 -6.01 -4.56
CA GLY A 62 -2.71 -5.88 -6.02
C GLY A 62 -2.91 -4.43 -6.47
N SER A 63 -2.25 -4.06 -7.56
CA SER A 63 -2.21 -2.68 -8.07
C SER A 63 -3.40 -2.28 -8.95
N PHE A 64 -4.55 -2.95 -8.83
CA PHE A 64 -5.73 -2.65 -9.66
C PHE A 64 -6.14 -1.18 -9.62
N PHE A 65 -6.19 -0.59 -8.43
CA PHE A 65 -6.57 0.81 -8.28
C PHE A 65 -5.57 1.79 -8.93
N PRO A 66 -4.25 1.74 -8.63
CA PRO A 66 -3.27 2.55 -9.35
C PRO A 66 -3.30 2.36 -10.86
N MET A 67 -3.55 1.14 -11.35
CA MET A 67 -3.67 0.85 -12.79
C MET A 67 -4.83 1.56 -13.45
N VAL A 68 -6.01 1.55 -12.83
CA VAL A 68 -7.15 2.31 -13.35
C VAL A 68 -6.86 3.81 -13.27
N SER A 69 -6.32 4.30 -12.15
CA SER A 69 -5.92 5.71 -12.00
C SER A 69 -4.89 6.15 -13.05
N PHE A 70 -3.93 5.32 -13.41
CA PHE A 70 -2.95 5.59 -14.47
C PHE A 70 -3.63 5.79 -15.84
N VAL A 71 -4.56 4.90 -16.21
CA VAL A 71 -5.31 5.01 -17.47
C VAL A 71 -6.11 6.31 -17.51
N PHE A 72 -6.83 6.65 -16.42
CA PHE A 72 -7.55 7.92 -16.32
C PHE A 72 -6.60 9.12 -16.37
N GLY A 73 -5.43 9.04 -15.73
CA GLY A 73 -4.41 10.08 -15.77
C GLY A 73 -3.91 10.37 -17.19
N LYS A 74 -3.72 9.33 -18.01
CA LYS A 74 -3.34 9.47 -19.42
C LYS A 74 -4.43 10.12 -20.28
N ILE A 75 -5.70 9.86 -19.98
CA ILE A 75 -6.84 10.40 -20.73
C ILE A 75 -7.10 11.87 -20.36
N PHE A 76 -7.23 12.19 -19.07
CA PHE A 76 -7.76 13.47 -18.61
C PHE A 76 -6.69 14.52 -18.30
N LYS A 77 -5.42 14.14 -18.16
CA LYS A 77 -4.28 15.05 -17.89
C LYS A 77 -4.46 15.99 -16.69
N PHE A 78 -5.32 15.64 -15.73
CA PHE A 78 -5.39 16.32 -14.44
C PHE A 78 -4.34 15.79 -13.48
N HIS A 79 -4.06 16.56 -12.43
CA HIS A 79 -3.15 16.14 -11.36
C HIS A 79 -3.62 14.81 -10.73
N LEU A 80 -2.68 13.89 -10.49
CA LEU A 80 -2.99 12.51 -10.12
C LEU A 80 -3.75 12.36 -8.79
N LEU A 81 -3.59 13.30 -7.84
CA LEU A 81 -4.44 13.35 -6.64
C LEU A 81 -5.94 13.48 -6.95
N TYR A 82 -6.32 14.33 -7.91
CA TYR A 82 -7.72 14.48 -8.32
C TYR A 82 -8.21 13.25 -9.07
N ILE A 83 -7.37 12.67 -9.94
CA ILE A 83 -7.69 11.44 -10.66
C ILE A 83 -7.94 10.29 -9.68
N ASN A 84 -7.04 10.07 -8.72
CA ASN A 84 -7.18 9.02 -7.71
C ASN A 84 -8.42 9.25 -6.83
N SER A 85 -8.72 10.51 -6.50
CA SER A 85 -9.94 10.87 -5.78
C SER A 85 -11.20 10.54 -6.59
N PHE A 86 -11.21 10.87 -7.87
CA PHE A 86 -12.31 10.54 -8.77
C PHE A 86 -12.50 9.03 -8.92
N VAL A 87 -11.43 8.26 -9.17
CA VAL A 87 -11.50 6.81 -9.36
C VAL A 87 -11.99 6.10 -8.08
N LEU A 88 -11.51 6.51 -6.90
CA LEU A 88 -12.00 6.02 -5.61
C LEU A 88 -13.53 6.16 -5.50
N TYR A 89 -14.04 7.37 -5.75
CA TYR A 89 -15.47 7.65 -5.67
C TYR A 89 -16.27 7.00 -6.79
N LEU A 90 -15.70 6.84 -7.99
CA LEU A 90 -16.31 6.09 -9.07
C LEU A 90 -16.54 4.62 -8.64
N PHE A 91 -15.56 4.00 -7.99
CA PHE A 91 -15.68 2.62 -7.51
C PHE A 91 -16.73 2.50 -6.41
N LEU A 92 -16.69 3.37 -5.40
CA LEU A 92 -17.67 3.40 -4.31
C LEU A 92 -19.10 3.66 -4.81
N PHE A 93 -19.26 4.66 -5.68
CA PHE A 93 -20.55 5.01 -6.27
C PHE A 93 -21.10 3.87 -7.11
N THR A 94 -20.27 3.24 -7.94
CA THR A 94 -20.69 2.10 -8.75
C THR A 94 -21.15 0.95 -7.86
N SER A 95 -20.37 0.57 -6.85
CA SER A 95 -20.77 -0.46 -5.88
C SER A 95 -22.11 -0.13 -5.20
N PHE A 96 -22.28 1.11 -4.74
CA PHE A 96 -23.52 1.58 -4.14
C PHE A 96 -24.71 1.49 -5.10
N VAL A 97 -24.57 1.90 -6.36
CA VAL A 97 -25.65 1.85 -7.35
C VAL A 97 -26.12 0.41 -7.57
N PHE A 98 -25.20 -0.55 -7.68
CA PHE A 98 -25.57 -1.94 -7.91
C PHE A 98 -26.21 -2.59 -6.67
N LEU A 99 -25.70 -2.31 -5.46
CA LEU A 99 -26.28 -2.80 -4.22
C LEU A 99 -27.67 -2.17 -3.94
N SER A 100 -27.79 -0.85 -4.09
CA SER A 100 -29.04 -0.12 -3.81
C SER A 100 -30.19 -0.48 -4.75
N LYS A 101 -29.90 -0.98 -5.96
CA LYS A 101 -30.91 -1.53 -6.88
C LYS A 101 -31.60 -2.79 -6.33
N GLN A 102 -30.96 -3.52 -5.41
CA GLN A 102 -31.53 -4.71 -4.78
C GLN A 102 -32.44 -4.38 -3.60
N LEU A 103 -32.44 -3.13 -3.14
CA LEU A 103 -33.33 -2.64 -2.10
C LEU A 103 -34.53 -1.93 -2.73
N ASN A 104 -35.69 -2.07 -2.12
CA ASN A 104 -36.92 -1.37 -2.47
C ASN A 104 -37.09 -0.08 -1.65
N ASN A 105 -36.75 -0.11 -0.37
CA ASN A 105 -36.98 1.02 0.53
C ASN A 105 -35.90 2.11 0.43
N TYR A 106 -36.30 3.35 0.17
CA TYR A 106 -35.38 4.50 0.07
C TYR A 106 -34.58 4.77 1.35
N PHE A 107 -35.14 4.55 2.55
CA PHE A 107 -34.41 4.74 3.81
C PHE A 107 -33.26 3.76 3.95
N PHE A 108 -33.44 2.49 3.55
CA PHE A 108 -32.35 1.52 3.54
C PHE A 108 -31.31 1.80 2.46
N LYS A 109 -31.71 2.36 1.31
CA LYS A 109 -30.76 2.86 0.31
C LYS A 109 -29.92 4.02 0.85
N ILE A 110 -30.53 4.98 1.52
CA ILE A 110 -29.82 6.12 2.13
C ILE A 110 -28.93 5.64 3.28
N ALA A 111 -29.40 4.71 4.12
CA ALA A 111 -28.59 4.11 5.18
C ALA A 111 -27.38 3.35 4.62
N LEU A 112 -27.56 2.55 3.56
CA LEU A 112 -26.46 1.88 2.86
C LEU A 112 -25.48 2.88 2.24
N CYS A 113 -25.98 3.95 1.61
CA CYS A 113 -25.15 5.04 1.10
C CYS A 113 -24.30 5.62 2.23
N THR A 114 -24.92 5.93 3.37
CA THR A 114 -24.23 6.49 4.54
C THR A 114 -23.17 5.54 5.09
N LEU A 115 -23.43 4.23 5.18
CA LEU A 115 -22.43 3.27 5.64
C LEU A 115 -21.22 3.13 4.70
N ILE A 116 -21.41 3.32 3.40
CA ILE A 116 -20.34 3.26 2.41
C ILE A 116 -19.51 4.54 2.41
N PHE A 117 -20.15 5.71 2.54
CA PHE A 117 -19.50 7.03 2.40
C PHE A 117 -19.14 7.70 3.74
N PHE A 118 -19.74 7.27 4.85
CA PHE A 118 -19.38 7.60 6.23
C PHE A 118 -19.27 6.33 7.08
N PRO A 119 -18.33 5.42 6.77
CA PRO A 119 -18.18 4.22 7.57
C PRO A 119 -17.74 4.58 8.99
N ILE A 120 -18.30 3.88 9.97
CA ILE A 120 -18.01 4.13 11.38
C ILE A 120 -16.64 3.59 11.79
N GLY A 121 -15.99 4.21 12.77
CA GLY A 121 -14.81 3.62 13.40
C GLY A 121 -13.63 3.49 12.44
N GLU A 122 -13.00 2.32 12.48
CA GLU A 122 -11.93 1.93 11.59
C GLU A 122 -12.40 1.42 10.21
N TYR A 123 -13.70 1.14 10.03
CA TYR A 123 -14.25 0.77 8.72
C TYR A 123 -14.13 1.90 7.69
N ARG A 124 -13.78 3.11 8.14
CA ARG A 124 -13.41 4.24 7.27
C ARG A 124 -12.30 3.89 6.29
N ALA A 125 -11.50 2.85 6.58
CA ALA A 125 -10.54 2.32 5.61
C ALA A 125 -11.19 2.00 4.24
N LEU A 126 -12.51 1.80 4.17
CA LEU A 126 -13.26 1.72 2.91
C LEU A 126 -13.10 2.95 2.02
N VAL A 127 -13.13 4.15 2.60
CA VAL A 127 -13.08 5.44 1.88
C VAL A 127 -11.68 6.06 1.86
N LEU A 128 -10.68 5.34 2.38
CA LEU A 128 -9.29 5.78 2.37
C LEU A 128 -8.51 5.01 1.30
N ILE A 129 -7.68 5.75 0.56
CA ILE A 129 -6.88 5.22 -0.55
C ILE A 129 -5.78 4.24 -0.10
N GLY A 130 -5.26 4.34 1.13
CA GLY A 130 -4.13 3.52 1.61
C GLY A 130 -4.42 2.02 1.72
N HIS A 131 -5.70 1.65 1.73
CA HIS A 131 -6.13 0.27 1.68
C HIS A 131 -7.21 0.14 0.61
N PRO A 132 -7.01 -0.65 -0.46
CA PRO A 132 -7.92 -0.69 -1.60
C PRO A 132 -9.22 -1.48 -1.33
N TYR A 133 -9.82 -1.37 -0.14
CA TYR A 133 -11.06 -2.06 0.24
C TYR A 133 -12.25 -1.64 -0.65
N PHE A 134 -12.29 -0.39 -1.12
CA PHE A 134 -13.28 0.06 -2.11
C PHE A 134 -13.16 -0.69 -3.45
N SER A 135 -11.94 -1.06 -3.84
CA SER A 135 -11.69 -1.87 -5.05
C SER A 135 -12.12 -3.32 -4.83
N GLN A 136 -11.86 -3.86 -3.64
CA GLN A 136 -12.39 -5.18 -3.25
C GLN A 136 -13.92 -5.18 -3.29
N LEU A 137 -14.56 -4.14 -2.73
CA LEU A 137 -16.02 -3.99 -2.77
C LEU A 137 -16.55 -3.97 -4.20
N LEU A 138 -15.95 -3.19 -5.10
CA LEU A 138 -16.34 -3.16 -6.52
C LEU A 138 -16.25 -4.54 -7.17
N SER A 139 -15.12 -5.22 -6.97
CA SER A 139 -14.89 -6.55 -7.54
C SER A 139 -15.89 -7.58 -7.01
N ALA A 140 -16.19 -7.56 -5.71
CA ALA A 140 -17.17 -8.44 -5.08
C ALA A 140 -18.60 -8.17 -5.59
N VAL A 141 -18.99 -6.89 -5.71
CA VAL A 141 -20.31 -6.50 -6.22
C VAL A 141 -20.49 -6.95 -7.67
N PHE A 142 -19.48 -6.76 -8.52
CA PHE A 142 -19.57 -7.21 -9.91
C PHE A 142 -19.53 -8.73 -10.06
N PHE A 143 -18.73 -9.43 -9.26
CA PHE A 143 -18.77 -10.89 -9.18
C PHE A 143 -20.19 -11.39 -8.89
N VAL A 144 -20.83 -10.88 -7.83
CA VAL A 144 -22.20 -11.26 -7.47
C VAL A 144 -23.22 -10.83 -8.53
N TYR A 145 -23.06 -9.66 -9.14
CA TYR A 145 -23.94 -9.18 -10.20
C TYR A 145 -23.92 -10.10 -11.43
N PHE A 146 -22.74 -10.50 -11.91
CA PHE A 146 -22.64 -11.39 -13.07
C PHE A 146 -23.08 -12.82 -12.74
N LEU A 147 -22.83 -13.31 -11.51
CA LEU A 147 -23.43 -14.56 -11.03
C LEU A 147 -24.96 -14.52 -11.03
N HIS A 148 -25.54 -13.40 -10.59
CA HIS A 148 -26.98 -13.22 -10.60
C HIS A 148 -27.53 -13.18 -12.04
N LYS A 149 -26.85 -12.48 -12.96
CA LYS A 149 -27.23 -12.44 -14.39
C LYS A 149 -27.14 -13.80 -15.05
N LEU A 150 -26.09 -14.56 -14.75
CA LEU A 150 -25.98 -15.96 -15.17
C LEU A 150 -27.19 -16.76 -14.68
N LYS A 151 -27.52 -16.66 -13.39
CA LYS A 151 -28.65 -17.38 -12.81
C LYS A 151 -29.99 -17.00 -13.46
N GLU A 152 -30.30 -15.70 -13.57
CA GLU A 152 -31.53 -15.23 -14.24
C GLU A 152 -31.64 -15.78 -15.66
N TYR A 153 -30.52 -15.76 -16.40
CA TYR A 153 -30.47 -16.27 -17.75
C TYR A 153 -30.72 -17.79 -17.82
N LEU A 154 -30.08 -18.57 -16.94
CA LEU A 154 -30.25 -20.02 -16.87
C LEU A 154 -31.69 -20.41 -16.46
N VAL A 155 -32.29 -19.70 -15.51
CA VAL A 155 -33.68 -19.96 -15.07
C VAL A 155 -34.68 -19.73 -16.19
N ASN A 156 -34.47 -18.70 -17.01
CA ASN A 156 -35.36 -18.40 -18.13
C ASN A 156 -35.16 -19.36 -19.33
N HIS A 157 -34.05 -20.11 -19.37
CA HIS A 157 -33.73 -21.04 -20.47
C HIS A 157 -33.63 -22.48 -19.96
N SER A 158 -34.78 -23.16 -19.93
CA SER A 158 -34.90 -24.49 -19.32
C SER A 158 -34.18 -25.65 -20.04
N ILE A 159 -33.64 -25.42 -21.25
CA ILE A 159 -32.90 -26.40 -22.05
C ILE A 159 -31.59 -25.75 -22.51
N PHE A 160 -30.47 -26.39 -22.21
CA PHE A 160 -29.16 -25.92 -22.63
C PHE A 160 -28.93 -26.22 -24.13
N ASN A 161 -28.60 -25.18 -24.91
CA ASN A 161 -28.30 -25.28 -26.33
C ASN A 161 -27.10 -24.36 -26.68
N LYS A 162 -26.73 -24.25 -27.95
CA LYS A 162 -25.58 -23.44 -28.39
C LYS A 162 -25.70 -21.95 -28.04
N SER A 163 -26.88 -21.33 -28.16
CA SER A 163 -27.05 -19.91 -27.83
C SER A 163 -26.98 -19.67 -26.33
N VAL A 164 -27.61 -20.55 -25.54
CA VAL A 164 -27.55 -20.52 -24.07
C VAL A 164 -26.11 -20.73 -23.58
N PHE A 165 -25.38 -21.65 -24.21
CA PHE A 165 -23.97 -21.90 -23.92
C PHE A 165 -23.12 -20.63 -24.03
N LEU A 166 -23.19 -19.91 -25.15
CA LEU A 166 -22.32 -18.73 -25.38
C LEU A 166 -22.57 -17.63 -24.34
N VAL A 167 -23.83 -17.33 -24.05
CA VAL A 167 -24.19 -16.29 -23.09
C VAL A 167 -23.85 -16.72 -21.66
N ALA A 168 -24.05 -18.00 -21.32
CA ALA A 168 -23.66 -18.53 -20.01
C ALA A 168 -22.14 -18.48 -19.81
N VAL A 169 -21.34 -18.86 -20.82
CA VAL A 169 -19.87 -18.74 -20.77
C VAL A 169 -19.46 -17.28 -20.58
N LEU A 170 -20.08 -16.33 -21.30
CA LEU A 170 -19.78 -14.91 -21.16
C LEU A 170 -20.02 -14.41 -19.73
N PHE A 171 -21.18 -14.71 -19.13
CA PHE A 171 -21.46 -14.28 -17.75
C PHE A 171 -20.54 -14.96 -16.74
N SER A 172 -20.21 -16.25 -16.92
CA SER A 172 -19.24 -16.94 -16.06
C SER A 172 -17.83 -16.36 -16.19
N MET A 173 -17.40 -16.02 -17.41
CA MET A 173 -16.12 -15.37 -17.65
C MET A 173 -16.05 -14.00 -16.97
N LEU A 174 -17.08 -13.16 -17.14
CA LEU A 174 -17.16 -11.86 -16.47
C LEU A 174 -17.16 -12.00 -14.94
N SER A 175 -17.92 -12.97 -14.42
CA SER A 175 -17.91 -13.31 -12.99
C SER A 175 -16.50 -13.70 -12.52
N PHE A 176 -15.83 -14.62 -13.21
CA PHE A 176 -14.47 -15.03 -12.83
C PHE A 176 -13.43 -13.91 -12.95
N ILE A 177 -13.52 -13.05 -13.97
CA ILE A 177 -12.64 -11.88 -14.10
C ILE A 177 -12.73 -11.01 -12.85
N PHE A 178 -13.94 -10.68 -12.37
CA PHE A 178 -14.10 -9.87 -11.18
C PHE A 178 -13.75 -10.62 -9.89
N TYR A 179 -13.97 -11.93 -9.82
CA TYR A 179 -13.47 -12.76 -8.73
C TYR A 179 -11.95 -12.71 -8.63
N PHE A 180 -11.23 -12.94 -9.74
CA PHE A 180 -9.76 -12.94 -9.75
C PHE A 180 -9.16 -11.54 -9.58
N ILE A 181 -9.80 -10.48 -10.11
CA ILE A 181 -9.43 -9.10 -9.73
C ILE A 181 -9.55 -8.92 -8.21
N GLY A 182 -10.63 -9.42 -7.62
CA GLY A 182 -10.83 -9.39 -6.18
C GLY A 182 -9.72 -10.10 -5.42
N VAL A 183 -9.39 -11.34 -5.81
CA VAL A 183 -8.31 -12.15 -5.20
C VAL A 183 -6.95 -11.50 -5.37
N TRP A 184 -6.69 -10.90 -6.53
CA TRP A 184 -5.44 -10.17 -6.81
C TRP A 184 -5.30 -8.93 -5.91
N ILE A 185 -6.37 -8.16 -5.71
CA ILE A 185 -6.36 -7.01 -4.80
C ILE A 185 -6.09 -7.48 -3.36
N SER A 186 -6.76 -8.56 -2.94
CA SER A 186 -6.56 -9.19 -1.64
C SER A 186 -7.04 -10.63 -1.63
N GLU A 187 -6.19 -11.53 -1.13
CA GLU A 187 -6.46 -12.96 -1.03
C GLU A 187 -7.68 -13.27 -0.14
N PHE A 188 -8.06 -12.35 0.75
CA PHE A 188 -9.26 -12.46 1.55
C PHE A 188 -10.53 -12.68 0.70
N ASN A 189 -10.55 -12.15 -0.53
CA ASN A 189 -11.68 -12.32 -1.45
C ASN A 189 -11.88 -13.76 -1.94
N LEU A 190 -10.94 -14.68 -1.67
CA LEU A 190 -11.13 -16.12 -1.91
C LEU A 190 -12.41 -16.66 -1.23
N VAL A 191 -12.78 -16.12 -0.06
CA VAL A 191 -13.98 -16.53 0.67
C VAL A 191 -15.27 -16.31 -0.15
N PHE A 192 -15.28 -15.39 -1.12
CA PHE A 192 -16.47 -15.14 -1.94
C PHE A 192 -16.81 -16.26 -2.92
N ILE A 193 -15.90 -17.20 -3.18
CA ILE A 193 -16.25 -18.41 -3.94
C ILE A 193 -17.35 -19.22 -3.24
N LEU A 194 -17.55 -19.03 -1.93
CA LEU A 194 -18.63 -19.66 -1.17
C LEU A 194 -20.01 -19.10 -1.54
N ILE A 195 -20.12 -17.90 -2.12
CA ILE A 195 -21.40 -17.31 -2.52
C ILE A 195 -22.15 -18.24 -3.49
N PRO A 196 -21.61 -18.63 -4.66
CA PRO A 196 -22.32 -19.55 -5.56
C PRO A 196 -22.60 -20.92 -4.92
N LEU A 197 -21.74 -21.42 -4.03
CA LEU A 197 -21.95 -22.69 -3.33
C LEU A 197 -23.15 -22.62 -2.37
N PHE A 198 -23.21 -21.60 -1.51
CA PHE A 198 -24.35 -21.40 -0.62
C PHE A 198 -25.62 -21.03 -1.38
N TYR A 199 -25.48 -20.28 -2.47
CA TYR A 199 -26.61 -19.96 -3.33
C TYR A 199 -27.24 -21.23 -3.94
N LEU A 200 -26.41 -22.18 -4.37
CA LEU A 200 -26.85 -23.50 -4.84
C LEU A 200 -27.59 -24.31 -3.78
N ILE A 201 -27.18 -24.22 -2.51
CA ILE A 201 -27.84 -24.93 -1.39
C ILE A 201 -29.27 -24.43 -1.20
N PHE A 202 -29.51 -23.13 -1.30
CA PHE A 202 -30.82 -22.54 -1.03
C PHE A 202 -31.73 -22.46 -2.27
N ASP A 203 -31.18 -22.47 -3.48
CA ASP A 203 -31.94 -22.25 -4.71
C ASP A 203 -32.35 -23.52 -5.47
N LYS A 204 -33.55 -24.03 -5.15
CA LYS A 204 -34.15 -25.19 -5.83
C LYS A 204 -34.29 -25.02 -7.36
N SER A 205 -34.52 -23.81 -7.85
CA SER A 205 -34.66 -23.58 -9.29
C SER A 205 -33.34 -23.86 -10.01
N LEU A 206 -32.24 -23.42 -9.42
CA LEU A 206 -30.90 -23.67 -9.93
C LEU A 206 -30.52 -25.14 -9.83
N GLN A 207 -30.84 -25.80 -8.70
CA GLN A 207 -30.64 -27.25 -8.53
C GLN A 207 -31.37 -28.05 -9.63
N ASN A 208 -32.62 -27.71 -9.92
CA ASN A 208 -33.40 -28.40 -10.95
C ASN A 208 -32.79 -28.23 -12.36
N ILE A 209 -32.28 -27.04 -12.68
CA ILE A 209 -31.62 -26.77 -13.97
C ILE A 209 -30.36 -27.62 -14.11
N LEU A 210 -29.55 -27.73 -13.05
CA LEU A 210 -28.34 -28.55 -13.04
C LEU A 210 -28.67 -30.03 -13.25
N ILE A 211 -29.63 -30.57 -12.49
CA ILE A 211 -30.04 -31.97 -12.58
C ILE A 211 -30.59 -32.28 -13.98
N LYS A 212 -31.46 -31.43 -14.53
CA LYS A 212 -32.08 -31.63 -15.85
C LYS A 212 -31.05 -31.65 -16.98
N ASN A 213 -30.00 -30.83 -16.88
CA ASN A 213 -29.02 -30.65 -17.96
C ASN A 213 -27.73 -31.47 -17.76
N ILE A 214 -27.62 -32.28 -16.70
CA ILE A 214 -26.37 -33.01 -16.39
C ILE A 214 -25.87 -33.92 -17.52
N LYS A 215 -26.80 -34.44 -18.36
CA LYS A 215 -26.48 -35.29 -19.53
C LYS A 215 -26.43 -34.51 -20.86
N ASN A 216 -26.67 -33.20 -20.84
CA ASN A 216 -26.68 -32.38 -22.05
C ASN A 216 -25.24 -32.05 -22.48
N SER A 217 -24.89 -32.34 -23.74
CA SER A 217 -23.53 -32.14 -24.26
C SER A 217 -23.07 -30.67 -24.21
N TRP A 218 -23.97 -29.71 -24.48
CA TRP A 218 -23.66 -28.29 -24.37
C TRP A 218 -23.45 -27.85 -22.93
N PHE A 219 -24.15 -28.47 -21.98
CA PHE A 219 -23.96 -28.21 -20.55
C PHE A 219 -22.61 -28.75 -20.05
N ILE A 220 -22.23 -29.96 -20.48
CA ILE A 220 -20.92 -30.55 -20.19
C ILE A 220 -19.80 -29.67 -20.79
N PHE A 221 -19.97 -29.22 -22.03
CA PHE A 221 -19.01 -28.33 -22.68
C PHE A 221 -18.91 -26.98 -21.96
N TYR A 222 -20.04 -26.43 -21.50
CA TYR A 222 -20.06 -25.25 -20.62
C TYR A 222 -19.25 -25.48 -19.35
N THR A 223 -19.51 -26.58 -18.61
CA THR A 223 -18.79 -26.85 -17.35
C THR A 223 -17.29 -27.03 -17.57
N LEU A 224 -16.87 -27.70 -18.65
CA LEU A 224 -15.46 -27.85 -19.00
C LEU A 224 -14.83 -26.49 -19.33
N THR A 225 -15.49 -25.70 -20.17
CA THR A 225 -15.00 -24.37 -20.57
C THR A 225 -14.84 -23.46 -19.36
N THR A 226 -15.85 -23.40 -18.48
CA THR A 226 -15.80 -22.58 -17.26
C THR A 226 -14.73 -23.04 -16.28
N THR A 227 -14.51 -24.36 -16.19
CA THR A 227 -13.47 -24.93 -15.33
C THR A 227 -12.08 -24.57 -15.86
N ILE A 228 -11.86 -24.65 -17.18
CA ILE A 228 -10.60 -24.22 -17.81
C ILE A 228 -10.35 -22.73 -17.55
N ILE A 229 -11.35 -21.86 -17.77
CA ILE A 229 -11.23 -20.41 -17.50
C ILE A 229 -10.86 -20.16 -16.04
N PHE A 230 -11.47 -20.88 -15.10
CA PHE A 230 -11.15 -20.78 -13.68
C PHE A 230 -9.69 -21.16 -13.38
N PHE A 231 -9.21 -22.29 -13.91
CA PHE A 231 -7.81 -22.69 -13.74
C PHE A 231 -6.81 -21.75 -14.40
N LEU A 232 -7.15 -21.18 -15.56
CA LEU A 232 -6.33 -20.14 -16.19
C LEU A 232 -6.23 -18.89 -15.31
N GLY A 233 -7.31 -18.51 -14.62
CA GLY A 233 -7.29 -17.42 -13.65
C GLY A 233 -6.39 -17.72 -12.45
N LEU A 234 -6.45 -18.94 -11.90
CA LEU A 234 -5.52 -19.37 -10.83
C LEU A 234 -4.06 -19.34 -11.28
N LEU A 235 -3.78 -19.83 -12.49
CA LEU A 235 -2.44 -19.80 -13.08
C LEU A 235 -1.96 -18.36 -13.25
N LEU A 236 -2.81 -17.45 -13.73
CA LEU A 236 -2.49 -16.04 -13.88
C LEU A 236 -2.12 -15.39 -12.53
N ILE A 237 -2.92 -15.61 -11.48
CA ILE A 237 -2.61 -15.09 -10.14
C ILE A 237 -1.28 -15.63 -9.64
N LYS A 238 -1.03 -16.93 -9.80
CA LYS A 238 0.24 -17.54 -9.43
C LYS A 238 1.43 -16.91 -10.17
N THR A 239 1.35 -16.80 -11.50
CA THR A 239 2.41 -16.20 -12.32
C THR A 239 2.64 -14.73 -11.98
N ILE A 240 1.59 -13.96 -11.70
CA ILE A 240 1.72 -12.56 -11.26
C ILE A 240 2.44 -12.48 -9.91
N LYS A 241 2.14 -13.40 -8.99
CA LYS A 241 2.75 -13.44 -7.65
C LYS A 241 4.25 -13.80 -7.67
N GLU A 242 4.70 -14.58 -8.65
CA GLU A 242 6.12 -14.91 -8.85
C GLU A 242 7.02 -13.69 -9.11
N TYR A 243 6.44 -12.54 -9.49
CA TYR A 243 7.17 -11.29 -9.69
C TYR A 243 7.21 -10.38 -8.46
N SER A 244 6.52 -10.75 -7.38
CA SER A 244 6.58 -10.02 -6.12
C SER A 244 7.74 -10.54 -5.26
N ASN A 245 8.38 -9.63 -4.52
CA ASN A 245 9.41 -10.01 -3.56
C ASN A 245 8.77 -10.70 -2.37
N ASP A 246 9.41 -11.76 -1.90
CA ASP A 246 9.09 -12.42 -0.64
C ASP A 246 9.13 -11.41 0.50
N ASP A 247 8.18 -11.51 1.41
CA ASP A 247 8.15 -10.76 2.64
C ASP A 247 7.82 -11.73 3.77
N HIS A 248 8.78 -11.93 4.66
CA HIS A 248 8.67 -12.86 5.78
C HIS A 248 7.45 -12.62 6.67
N VAL A 249 6.90 -11.41 6.66
CA VAL A 249 5.64 -11.12 7.32
C VAL A 249 4.44 -11.36 6.41
N TYR A 250 4.51 -10.99 5.12
CA TYR A 250 3.36 -11.14 4.22
C TYR A 250 3.08 -12.54 3.66
N ASP A 251 4.06 -13.44 3.73
CA ASP A 251 3.96 -14.75 3.10
C ASP A 251 3.22 -15.81 3.94
N ASN A 252 2.93 -15.52 5.22
CA ASN A 252 2.21 -16.42 6.13
C ASN A 252 0.79 -15.90 6.41
N PRO A 253 -0.24 -16.30 5.65
CA PRO A 253 -1.58 -15.70 5.76
C PRO A 253 -2.39 -16.17 6.98
N PHE A 254 -2.09 -17.36 7.53
CA PHE A 254 -2.85 -18.00 8.60
C PHE A 254 -1.98 -18.38 9.80
N ILE A 255 -2.57 -18.27 10.98
CA ILE A 255 -1.95 -18.64 12.25
C ILE A 255 -1.61 -20.13 12.21
N ASN A 256 -0.36 -20.45 12.52
CA ASN A 256 0.15 -21.82 12.49
C ASN A 256 0.73 -22.29 13.84
N LYS A 257 0.75 -21.44 14.87
CA LYS A 257 1.21 -21.75 16.22
C LYS A 257 0.06 -21.68 17.24
N PHE A 258 0.13 -22.53 18.25
CA PHE A 258 -0.89 -22.56 19.31
C PHE A 258 -0.87 -21.30 20.19
N ASP A 259 0.32 -20.76 20.50
CA ASP A 259 0.46 -19.53 21.29
C ASP A 259 -0.17 -18.32 20.58
N ASP A 260 0.02 -18.22 19.26
CA ASP A 260 -0.60 -17.19 18.42
C ASP A 260 -2.12 -17.29 18.42
N LEU A 261 -2.68 -18.51 18.49
CA LEU A 261 -4.13 -18.72 18.61
C LEU A 261 -4.64 -18.25 19.98
N TYR A 262 -3.92 -18.54 21.06
CA TYR A 262 -4.27 -18.07 22.40
C TYR A 262 -4.27 -16.54 22.47
N LEU A 263 -3.22 -15.88 21.99
CA LEU A 263 -3.13 -14.42 21.92
C LEU A 263 -4.27 -13.82 21.09
N ASN A 264 -4.61 -14.43 19.96
CA ASN A 264 -5.70 -13.96 19.12
C ASN A 264 -7.07 -14.07 19.81
N ILE A 265 -7.32 -15.15 20.56
CA ILE A 265 -8.52 -15.28 21.41
C ILE A 265 -8.54 -14.19 22.48
N GLU A 266 -7.40 -13.93 23.13
CA GLU A 266 -7.27 -12.91 24.15
C GLU A 266 -7.60 -11.52 23.60
N PHE A 267 -6.98 -11.12 22.48
CA PHE A 267 -7.28 -9.84 21.82
C PHE A 267 -8.74 -9.74 21.40
N PHE A 268 -9.32 -10.80 20.83
CA PHE A 268 -10.74 -10.81 20.46
C PHE A 268 -11.65 -10.61 21.68
N LEU A 269 -11.42 -11.33 22.77
CA LEU A 269 -12.23 -11.22 23.98
C LEU A 269 -12.04 -9.86 24.67
N ALA A 270 -10.81 -9.33 24.68
CA ALA A 270 -10.51 -8.01 25.19
C ALA A 270 -11.28 -6.93 24.41
N LYS A 271 -11.18 -6.96 23.07
CA LYS A 271 -11.88 -6.01 22.19
C LYS A 271 -13.39 -6.14 22.33
N LEU A 272 -13.94 -7.36 22.31
CA LEU A 272 -15.38 -7.59 22.51
C LEU A 272 -15.88 -7.04 23.85
N LYS A 273 -15.13 -7.30 24.94
CA LYS A 273 -15.46 -6.80 26.28
C LYS A 273 -15.36 -5.28 26.34
N GLY A 274 -14.32 -4.70 25.76
CA GLY A 274 -14.13 -3.26 25.68
C GLY A 274 -15.25 -2.56 24.94
N THR A 275 -15.66 -3.10 23.80
CA THR A 275 -16.79 -2.58 23.02
C THR A 275 -18.13 -2.71 23.77
N LEU A 276 -18.43 -3.88 24.35
CA LEU A 276 -19.70 -4.11 25.07
C LEU A 276 -19.81 -3.31 26.38
N LEU A 277 -18.69 -3.03 27.04
CA LEU A 277 -18.61 -2.26 28.29
C LEU A 277 -18.28 -0.78 28.09
N PHE A 278 -18.29 -0.28 26.85
CA PHE A 278 -18.02 1.14 26.52
C PHE A 278 -16.65 1.65 27.01
N LYS A 279 -15.61 0.80 26.97
CA LYS A 279 -14.27 1.14 27.44
C LYS A 279 -13.30 1.58 26.34
N ASP A 280 -13.33 0.90 25.20
CA ASP A 280 -12.28 1.03 24.18
C ASP A 280 -12.67 1.94 23.01
N ASP A 281 -13.96 1.95 22.65
CA ASP A 281 -14.47 2.69 21.50
C ASP A 281 -15.21 3.96 21.93
N SER A 282 -15.41 4.88 20.99
CA SER A 282 -16.27 6.05 21.25
C SER A 282 -17.69 5.62 21.61
N LEU A 283 -18.39 6.37 22.45
CA LEU A 283 -19.78 6.09 22.81
C LEU A 283 -20.68 5.85 21.59
N THR A 284 -20.50 6.65 20.53
CA THR A 284 -21.23 6.51 19.26
C THR A 284 -20.95 5.18 18.55
N GLU A 285 -19.72 4.69 18.62
CA GLU A 285 -19.31 3.44 18.00
C GLU A 285 -19.82 2.23 18.80
N SER A 286 -19.71 2.24 20.13
CA SER A 286 -20.32 1.21 20.97
C SER A 286 -21.84 1.12 20.79
N LEU A 287 -22.54 2.27 20.75
CA LEU A 287 -24.00 2.31 20.52
C LEU A 287 -24.37 1.79 19.13
N PHE A 288 -23.55 2.07 18.11
CA PHE A 288 -23.73 1.49 16.79
C PHE A 288 -23.67 -0.03 16.84
N TYR A 289 -22.64 -0.62 17.47
CA TYR A 289 -22.52 -2.07 17.60
C TYR A 289 -23.69 -2.70 18.37
N TRP A 290 -24.18 -2.06 19.42
CA TRP A 290 -25.40 -2.49 20.11
C TRP A 290 -26.64 -2.46 19.20
N SER A 291 -26.78 -1.42 18.36
CA SER A 291 -27.85 -1.37 17.35
C SER A 291 -27.74 -2.50 16.34
N THR A 292 -26.51 -2.89 15.96
CA THR A 292 -26.22 -4.02 15.08
C THR A 292 -26.70 -5.33 15.67
N ILE A 293 -26.37 -5.58 16.95
CA ILE A 293 -26.83 -6.77 17.68
C ILE A 293 -28.36 -6.79 17.73
N PHE A 294 -28.98 -5.67 18.09
CA PHE A 294 -30.44 -5.56 18.14
C PHE A 294 -31.10 -5.85 16.79
N PHE A 295 -30.59 -5.27 15.70
CA PHE A 295 -31.13 -5.52 14.35
C PHE A 295 -30.90 -6.96 13.90
N THR A 296 -29.80 -7.60 14.29
CA THR A 296 -29.56 -9.03 14.04
C THR A 296 -30.62 -9.89 14.71
N ILE A 297 -30.85 -9.65 16.01
CA ILE A 297 -31.86 -10.37 16.79
C ILE A 297 -33.24 -10.16 16.18
N LEU A 298 -33.57 -8.91 15.79
CA LEU A 298 -34.82 -8.59 15.10
C LEU A 298 -34.99 -9.41 13.81
N VAL A 299 -33.96 -9.49 12.95
CA VAL A 299 -34.02 -10.31 11.72
C VAL A 299 -34.25 -11.79 12.04
N ILE A 300 -33.55 -12.33 13.05
CA ILE A 300 -33.71 -13.72 13.49
C ILE A 300 -35.15 -13.97 13.96
N LEU A 301 -35.69 -13.11 14.84
CA LEU A 301 -37.06 -13.21 15.34
C LEU A 301 -38.11 -13.09 14.24
N LEU A 302 -37.93 -12.17 13.28
CA LEU A 302 -38.84 -12.00 12.16
C LEU A 302 -38.85 -13.22 11.23
N LYS A 303 -37.69 -13.86 11.03
CA LYS A 303 -37.58 -15.10 10.25
C LYS A 303 -38.24 -16.28 10.96
N THR A 304 -38.07 -16.41 12.28
CA THR A 304 -38.71 -17.50 13.04
C THR A 304 -40.24 -17.33 13.12
N GLN A 305 -40.75 -16.09 13.17
CA GLN A 305 -42.19 -15.81 13.13
C GLN A 305 -42.82 -16.05 11.74
N LYS A 306 -42.12 -15.71 10.64
CA LYS A 306 -42.63 -15.91 9.27
C LYS A 306 -42.64 -17.37 8.79
N LEU A 307 -42.02 -18.31 9.50
CA LEU A 307 -42.20 -19.75 9.26
C LEU A 307 -43.66 -20.22 9.42
N LYS A 308 -44.55 -19.38 9.99
CA LYS A 308 -45.97 -19.72 10.14
C LYS A 308 -46.93 -19.10 9.13
N ASN A 309 -46.59 -18.02 8.42
CA ASN A 309 -47.54 -17.36 7.50
C ASN A 309 -46.84 -16.33 6.59
N SER A 310 -46.66 -16.64 5.31
CA SER A 310 -46.90 -15.73 4.15
C SER A 310 -46.17 -16.17 2.88
N LYS A 311 -46.89 -16.07 1.75
CA LYS A 311 -46.37 -16.12 0.37
C LYS A 311 -45.46 -14.91 0.10
N THR A 312 -44.24 -14.93 0.63
CA THR A 312 -43.21 -13.96 0.23
C THR A 312 -42.44 -14.49 -0.97
N THR A 313 -42.25 -13.62 -1.96
CA THR A 313 -41.55 -13.92 -3.22
C THR A 313 -40.13 -14.44 -2.96
N PHE A 314 -39.90 -15.67 -3.39
CA PHE A 314 -38.82 -16.59 -3.02
C PHE A 314 -37.41 -16.20 -3.53
N ILE A 315 -37.28 -15.16 -4.35
CA ILE A 315 -36.10 -14.96 -5.20
C ILE A 315 -34.91 -14.28 -4.47
N ASN A 316 -35.15 -13.48 -3.41
CA ASN A 316 -34.09 -12.77 -2.66
C ASN A 316 -33.77 -13.31 -1.25
N ALA A 317 -34.56 -14.25 -0.73
CA ALA A 317 -34.25 -14.91 0.54
C ALA A 317 -32.97 -15.79 0.46
N ASN A 318 -32.77 -16.45 -0.68
CA ASN A 318 -31.62 -17.34 -0.91
C ASN A 318 -30.30 -16.57 -0.97
N LEU A 319 -30.29 -15.41 -1.64
CA LEU A 319 -29.10 -14.55 -1.72
C LEU A 319 -28.72 -14.06 -0.33
N GLN A 320 -29.69 -13.55 0.41
CA GLN A 320 -29.46 -12.98 1.73
C GLN A 320 -29.01 -14.03 2.75
N ASN A 321 -29.50 -15.27 2.68
CA ASN A 321 -28.98 -16.38 3.50
C ASN A 321 -27.55 -16.78 3.09
N ALA A 322 -27.26 -16.86 1.80
CA ALA A 322 -25.90 -17.11 1.30
C ALA A 322 -24.92 -16.03 1.77
N LEU A 323 -25.31 -14.75 1.73
CA LEU A 323 -24.49 -13.63 2.21
C LEU A 323 -24.23 -13.71 3.72
N PHE A 324 -25.22 -14.08 4.55
CA PHE A 324 -24.97 -14.28 5.99
C PHE A 324 -23.99 -15.41 6.27
N LEU A 325 -24.08 -16.53 5.54
CA LEU A 325 -23.08 -17.61 5.66
C LEU A 325 -21.70 -17.11 5.24
N VAL A 326 -21.60 -16.38 4.13
CA VAL A 326 -20.33 -15.78 3.70
C VAL A 326 -19.76 -14.83 4.76
N VAL A 327 -20.58 -14.03 5.45
CA VAL A 327 -20.13 -13.18 6.56
C VAL A 327 -19.55 -14.02 7.70
N ILE A 328 -20.19 -15.13 8.07
CA ILE A 328 -19.69 -16.04 9.11
C ILE A 328 -18.34 -16.63 8.72
N PHE A 329 -18.24 -17.22 7.52
CA PHE A 329 -16.99 -17.82 7.03
C PHE A 329 -15.88 -16.78 6.83
N SER A 330 -16.23 -15.56 6.40
CA SER A 330 -15.30 -14.43 6.31
C SER A 330 -14.76 -14.04 7.67
N SER A 331 -15.61 -14.00 8.69
CA SER A 331 -15.21 -13.68 10.06
C SER A 331 -14.32 -14.77 10.65
N ILE A 332 -14.61 -16.05 10.37
CA ILE A 332 -13.76 -17.18 10.75
C ILE A 332 -12.39 -17.10 10.05
N ALA A 333 -12.36 -16.84 8.75
CA ALA A 333 -11.11 -16.71 7.99
C ALA A 333 -10.23 -15.58 8.53
N LEU A 334 -10.82 -14.41 8.84
CA LEU A 334 -10.10 -13.29 9.46
C LEU A 334 -9.66 -13.60 10.89
N PHE A 335 -10.48 -14.33 11.66
CA PHE A 335 -10.09 -14.77 13.00
C PHE A 335 -8.81 -15.60 12.94
N PHE A 336 -8.68 -16.54 12.02
CA PHE A 336 -7.47 -17.37 11.89
C PHE A 336 -6.33 -16.70 11.11
N SER A 337 -6.46 -15.43 10.70
CA SER A 337 -5.43 -14.74 9.94
C SER A 337 -4.34 -14.16 10.84
N THR A 338 -3.07 -14.36 10.46
CA THR A 338 -1.91 -13.71 11.09
C THR A 338 -2.00 -12.19 11.08
N TRP A 339 -2.63 -11.61 10.04
CA TRP A 339 -2.81 -10.17 9.91
C TRP A 339 -3.64 -9.56 10.99
N ASN A 340 -4.72 -10.26 11.31
CA ASN A 340 -5.66 -9.80 12.30
C ASN A 340 -5.03 -9.89 13.69
N LEU A 341 -4.28 -10.97 13.97
CA LEU A 341 -3.45 -11.11 15.17
C LEU A 341 -2.42 -9.96 15.28
N ARG A 342 -1.62 -9.72 14.23
CA ARG A 342 -0.58 -8.66 14.23
C ARG A 342 -1.16 -7.26 14.43
N SER A 343 -2.42 -7.07 14.07
CA SER A 343 -3.11 -5.78 14.20
C SER A 343 -4.05 -5.75 15.41
N GLU A 344 -3.85 -6.64 16.39
CA GLU A 344 -4.63 -6.69 17.63
C GLU A 344 -6.15 -6.70 17.39
N PHE A 345 -6.58 -7.46 16.38
CA PHE A 345 -7.98 -7.60 15.97
C PHE A 345 -8.66 -6.29 15.47
N SER A 346 -7.88 -5.41 14.84
CA SER A 346 -8.35 -4.15 14.25
C SER A 346 -9.58 -4.32 13.31
N PRO A 347 -10.71 -3.63 13.57
CA PRO A 347 -11.92 -3.73 12.74
C PRO A 347 -11.73 -3.38 11.25
N ARG A 348 -10.67 -2.64 10.88
CA ARG A 348 -10.42 -2.26 9.47
C ARG A 348 -10.34 -3.46 8.52
N TYR A 349 -9.86 -4.62 8.98
CA TYR A 349 -9.78 -5.82 8.13
C TYR A 349 -11.14 -6.46 7.85
N PHE A 350 -12.15 -6.15 8.67
CA PHE A 350 -13.53 -6.59 8.50
C PHE A 350 -14.35 -5.63 7.63
N THR A 351 -13.75 -4.59 7.04
CA THR A 351 -14.45 -3.56 6.24
C THR A 351 -15.37 -4.14 5.17
N LEU A 352 -14.90 -5.13 4.41
CA LEU A 352 -15.74 -5.72 3.37
C LEU A 352 -16.84 -6.61 3.95
N THR A 353 -16.53 -7.39 4.99
CA THR A 353 -17.50 -8.18 5.77
C THR A 353 -18.59 -7.29 6.35
N TYR A 354 -18.24 -6.11 6.85
CA TYR A 354 -19.14 -5.09 7.38
C TYR A 354 -20.15 -4.63 6.33
N VAL A 355 -19.70 -4.23 5.13
CA VAL A 355 -20.62 -3.79 4.06
C VAL A 355 -21.56 -4.93 3.64
N ILE A 356 -21.03 -6.14 3.46
CA ILE A 356 -21.82 -7.31 3.04
C ILE A 356 -22.86 -7.67 4.11
N TYR A 357 -22.47 -7.65 5.38
CA TYR A 357 -23.34 -7.92 6.50
C TYR A 357 -24.51 -6.92 6.56
N TYR A 358 -24.23 -5.61 6.50
CA TYR A 358 -25.28 -4.60 6.51
C TYR A 358 -26.16 -4.66 5.26
N PHE A 359 -25.60 -4.99 4.11
CA PHE A 359 -26.39 -5.21 2.91
C PHE A 359 -27.34 -6.42 3.07
N ALA A 360 -26.87 -7.54 3.64
CA ALA A 360 -27.71 -8.69 3.95
C ALA A 360 -28.80 -8.38 4.99
N LEU A 361 -28.49 -7.56 6.00
CA LEU A 361 -29.43 -7.07 7.00
C LEU A 361 -30.49 -6.14 6.38
N PHE A 362 -30.04 -5.17 5.60
CA PHE A 362 -30.70 -4.47 4.48
C PHE A 362 -31.82 -5.26 3.81
N LEU A 363 -31.37 -6.23 3.03
CA LEU A 363 -32.23 -7.09 2.24
C LEU A 363 -33.26 -7.80 3.14
N SER A 364 -32.82 -8.36 4.27
CA SER A 364 -33.70 -9.06 5.22
C SER A 364 -34.87 -8.20 5.67
N LEU A 365 -34.55 -7.03 6.22
CA LEU A 365 -35.54 -6.12 6.78
C LEU A 365 -36.44 -5.52 5.71
N ASP A 366 -35.94 -5.36 4.49
CA ASP A 366 -36.74 -4.82 3.41
C ASP A 366 -37.81 -5.81 2.92
N TYR A 367 -37.51 -7.11 2.91
CA TYR A 367 -38.48 -8.16 2.58
C TYR A 367 -39.34 -8.62 3.76
N CYS A 368 -38.97 -8.26 4.99
CA CYS A 368 -39.83 -8.44 6.15
C CYS A 368 -41.06 -7.52 6.08
N ALA A 369 -42.18 -7.99 6.66
CA ALA A 369 -43.44 -7.24 6.73
C ALA A 369 -43.38 -6.18 7.85
N LEU A 370 -42.35 -5.35 7.85
CA LEU A 370 -42.19 -4.24 8.78
C LEU A 370 -42.99 -3.04 8.31
N ASN A 371 -43.61 -2.32 9.25
CA ASN A 371 -44.29 -1.07 8.94
C ASN A 371 -43.25 -0.02 8.45
N LYS A 372 -43.73 0.99 7.70
CA LYS A 372 -42.84 2.01 7.11
C LYS A 372 -42.10 2.82 8.17
N ILE A 373 -42.72 3.05 9.33
CA ILE A 373 -42.15 3.82 10.45
C ILE A 373 -40.95 3.10 11.04
N LEU A 374 -41.02 1.80 11.27
CA LEU A 374 -39.91 1.03 11.82
C LEU A 374 -38.75 0.96 10.81
N LYS A 375 -39.04 0.77 9.52
CA LYS A 375 -38.00 0.84 8.48
C LYS A 375 -37.31 2.21 8.45
N LEU A 376 -38.07 3.29 8.60
CA LEU A 376 -37.54 4.65 8.75
C LEU A 376 -36.65 4.76 10.00
N LEU A 377 -37.14 4.34 11.17
CA LEU A 377 -36.40 4.43 12.43
C LEU A 377 -35.06 3.67 12.35
N ILE A 378 -35.07 2.44 11.84
CA ILE A 378 -33.85 1.65 11.65
C ILE A 378 -32.88 2.39 10.72
N GLY A 379 -33.36 2.89 9.59
CA GLY A 379 -32.52 3.67 8.66
C GLY A 379 -31.92 4.91 9.31
N VAL A 380 -32.72 5.69 10.05
CA VAL A 380 -32.28 6.90 10.75
C VAL A 380 -31.26 6.59 11.84
N ILE A 381 -31.45 5.52 12.63
CA ILE A 381 -30.50 5.11 13.67
C ILE A 381 -29.12 4.82 13.06
N VAL A 382 -29.08 4.07 11.96
CA VAL A 382 -27.84 3.77 11.25
C VAL A 382 -27.17 5.05 10.73
N ILE A 383 -27.95 5.92 10.09
CA ILE A 383 -27.45 7.21 9.55
C ILE A 383 -26.89 8.08 10.68
N TYR A 384 -27.63 8.18 11.79
CA TYR A 384 -27.25 9.01 12.94
C TYR A 384 -25.90 8.57 13.52
N PHE A 385 -25.71 7.29 13.80
CA PHE A 385 -24.46 6.83 14.40
C PHE A 385 -23.27 6.96 13.45
N ALA A 386 -23.45 6.61 12.18
CA ALA A 386 -22.40 6.74 11.16
C ALA A 386 -21.94 8.20 11.01
N THR A 387 -22.89 9.13 10.85
CA THR A 387 -22.58 10.56 10.67
C THR A 387 -22.06 11.23 11.95
N SER A 388 -22.59 10.86 13.13
CA SER A 388 -22.15 11.43 14.41
C SER A 388 -20.71 11.07 14.73
N TYR A 389 -20.30 9.82 14.46
CA TYR A 389 -18.91 9.42 14.61
C TYR A 389 -17.97 10.22 13.70
N SER A 390 -18.30 10.30 12.41
CA SER A 390 -17.53 11.09 11.44
C SER A 390 -17.44 12.56 11.83
N TYR A 391 -18.54 13.14 12.33
CA TYR A 391 -18.55 14.52 12.82
C TYR A 391 -17.57 14.71 13.98
N ILE A 392 -17.68 13.90 15.03
CA ILE A 392 -16.87 14.03 16.26
C ILE A 392 -15.37 13.91 15.98
N HIS A 393 -14.96 13.01 15.10
CA HIS A 393 -13.54 12.68 14.92
C HIS A 393 -12.87 13.44 13.76
N TYR A 394 -13.64 13.87 12.76
CA TYR A 394 -13.06 14.46 11.54
C TYR A 394 -13.52 15.88 11.28
N PHE A 395 -14.82 16.17 11.41
CA PHE A 395 -15.33 17.49 11.06
C PHE A 395 -14.96 18.54 12.13
N THR A 396 -14.59 18.11 13.33
CA THR A 396 -14.01 18.94 14.39
C THR A 396 -12.54 19.25 14.17
N ASN A 397 -11.81 18.39 13.43
CA ASN A 397 -10.39 18.57 13.15
C ASN A 397 -10.21 19.52 11.96
N ASN A 398 -10.01 20.79 12.25
CA ASN A 398 -9.71 21.81 11.25
C ASN A 398 -8.23 21.76 10.86
N GLY A 399 -7.95 21.37 9.62
CA GLY A 399 -6.61 21.39 9.04
C GLY A 399 -6.63 21.79 7.57
N PRO A 400 -5.56 22.41 7.05
CA PRO A 400 -5.43 22.67 5.62
C PRO A 400 -5.39 21.36 4.81
N SER A 401 -5.90 21.39 3.59
CA SER A 401 -5.79 20.25 2.67
C SER A 401 -4.33 19.96 2.29
N VAL A 402 -4.06 18.73 1.84
CA VAL A 402 -2.71 18.31 1.41
C VAL A 402 -2.13 19.23 0.33
N PHE A 403 -2.96 19.72 -0.60
CA PHE A 403 -2.53 20.69 -1.60
C PHE A 403 -2.13 22.02 -0.99
N LYS A 404 -2.93 22.54 -0.05
CA LYS A 404 -2.62 23.81 0.59
C LYS A 404 -1.33 23.73 1.41
N LEU A 405 -1.06 22.58 2.03
CA LEU A 405 0.16 22.33 2.78
C LEU A 405 1.42 22.27 1.91
N TYR A 406 1.36 21.61 0.75
CA TYR A 406 2.57 21.26 -0.01
C TYR A 406 2.62 21.84 -1.43
N SER A 407 1.70 22.73 -1.82
CA SER A 407 1.69 23.32 -3.18
C SER A 407 2.97 24.03 -3.56
N ASP A 408 3.64 24.67 -2.60
CA ASP A 408 4.87 25.43 -2.85
C ASP A 408 6.04 24.54 -3.27
N PHE A 409 6.04 23.25 -2.90
CA PHE A 409 7.05 22.30 -3.34
C PHE A 409 7.01 22.06 -4.86
N LYS A 410 5.88 22.37 -5.53
CA LYS A 410 5.80 22.37 -7.00
C LYS A 410 6.66 23.44 -7.66
N LYS A 411 7.16 24.42 -6.92
CA LYS A 411 8.09 25.45 -7.43
C LYS A 411 9.52 24.93 -7.49
N LEU A 412 9.85 23.86 -6.76
CA LEU A 412 11.18 23.28 -6.78
C LEU A 412 11.47 22.68 -8.17
N PRO A 413 12.67 22.90 -8.72
CA PRO A 413 13.12 22.22 -9.93
C PRO A 413 13.14 20.70 -9.75
N LYS A 414 13.11 19.96 -10.87
CA LYS A 414 13.10 18.49 -10.82
C LYS A 414 14.29 17.93 -10.02
N GLY A 415 14.03 16.98 -9.12
CA GLY A 415 15.05 16.33 -8.31
C GLY A 415 14.49 15.32 -7.31
N THR A 416 15.37 14.78 -6.46
CA THR A 416 15.01 13.79 -5.44
C THR A 416 14.81 14.48 -4.09
N LEU A 417 13.67 14.28 -3.44
CA LEU A 417 13.42 14.74 -2.08
C LEU A 417 13.81 13.64 -1.10
N ILE A 418 14.81 13.91 -0.25
CA ILE A 418 15.27 13.05 0.83
C ILE A 418 14.74 13.56 2.17
N GLY A 419 14.20 12.67 3.00
CA GLY A 419 13.58 13.08 4.26
C GLY A 419 12.89 11.94 5.01
N ASP A 420 12.13 12.32 6.04
CA ASP A 420 11.32 11.38 6.82
C ASP A 420 10.31 10.63 5.93
N TYR A 421 10.13 9.32 6.19
CA TYR A 421 9.21 8.45 5.45
C TYR A 421 7.80 9.04 5.36
N TRP A 422 7.30 9.62 6.46
CA TRP A 422 5.96 10.17 6.53
C TRP A 422 5.82 11.44 5.70
N ASP A 423 6.87 12.23 5.52
CA ASP A 423 6.79 13.51 4.80
C ASP A 423 7.09 13.39 3.31
N VAL A 424 8.14 12.64 2.92
CA VAL A 424 8.61 12.64 1.52
C VAL A 424 7.56 12.13 0.54
N TYR A 425 6.84 11.07 0.88
CA TYR A 425 5.80 10.53 -0.01
C TYR A 425 4.62 11.50 -0.13
N LYS A 426 4.16 12.10 0.98
CA LYS A 426 3.09 13.12 0.96
C LYS A 426 3.48 14.29 0.06
N ILE A 427 4.65 14.88 0.29
CA ILE A 427 5.12 16.06 -0.45
C ILE A 427 5.28 15.72 -1.93
N SER A 428 5.95 14.62 -2.26
CA SER A 428 6.13 14.21 -3.65
C SER A 428 4.83 13.81 -4.33
N SER A 429 3.80 13.35 -3.62
CA SER A 429 2.48 13.12 -4.24
C SER A 429 1.80 14.40 -4.71
N VAL A 430 2.09 15.54 -4.07
CA VAL A 430 1.63 16.88 -4.46
C VAL A 430 2.56 17.50 -5.51
N ALA A 431 3.87 17.36 -5.35
CA ALA A 431 4.88 17.84 -6.29
C ALA A 431 5.29 16.77 -7.32
N ILE A 432 4.33 15.96 -7.75
CA ILE A 432 4.56 14.67 -8.44
C ILE A 432 5.36 14.78 -9.73
N ASP A 433 5.29 15.92 -10.42
CA ASP A 433 6.02 16.13 -11.68
C ASP A 433 7.48 16.51 -11.45
N ASN A 434 7.81 17.09 -10.29
CA ASN A 434 9.13 17.65 -10.00
C ASN A 434 9.92 16.82 -8.98
N LEU A 435 9.26 16.28 -7.96
CA LEU A 435 9.95 15.64 -6.84
C LEU A 435 9.72 14.13 -6.83
N GLU A 436 10.82 13.40 -6.78
CA GLU A 436 10.82 11.95 -6.59
C GLU A 436 11.13 11.64 -5.12
N PRO A 437 10.30 10.84 -4.43
CA PRO A 437 10.44 10.62 -2.99
C PRO A 437 11.48 9.54 -2.66
N LEU A 438 12.37 9.86 -1.72
CA LEU A 438 13.32 8.91 -1.18
C LEU A 438 13.40 9.09 0.35
N PRO A 439 12.89 8.16 1.18
CA PRO A 439 13.06 8.23 2.63
C PRO A 439 14.53 8.22 3.04
N TYR A 440 14.84 8.58 4.29
CA TYR A 440 16.19 8.35 4.81
C TYR A 440 16.60 6.88 4.74
N ASP A 441 17.90 6.64 4.65
CA ASP A 441 18.50 5.31 4.47
C ASP A 441 18.26 4.30 5.61
N HIS A 442 18.06 4.79 6.83
CA HIS A 442 17.67 3.99 7.99
C HIS A 442 16.16 3.74 8.08
N MET A 443 15.36 4.35 7.22
CA MET A 443 13.91 4.17 7.16
C MET A 443 13.50 3.19 6.05
N THR A 444 12.24 2.74 6.12
CA THR A 444 11.72 1.81 5.12
C THR A 444 11.57 2.48 3.75
N VAL A 445 12.36 2.05 2.77
CA VAL A 445 12.17 2.41 1.36
C VAL A 445 11.19 1.44 0.72
N ARG A 446 10.07 1.95 0.20
CA ARG A 446 9.00 1.09 -0.37
C ARG A 446 9.33 0.53 -1.75
N ASN A 447 10.20 1.20 -2.50
CA ASN A 447 10.66 0.76 -3.82
C ASN A 447 12.20 0.79 -3.87
N TRP A 448 12.82 -0.34 -3.51
CA TRP A 448 14.29 -0.47 -3.46
C TRP A 448 14.95 -0.42 -4.84
N LYS A 449 14.25 -0.84 -5.90
CA LYS A 449 14.77 -0.81 -7.27
C LYS A 449 14.91 0.63 -7.78
N TRP A 450 13.92 1.48 -7.47
CA TRP A 450 13.97 2.91 -7.78
C TRP A 450 15.07 3.66 -7.04
N LYS A 451 15.45 3.25 -5.83
CA LYS A 451 16.52 3.91 -5.06
C LYS A 451 17.76 4.21 -5.90
N ASN A 452 18.26 3.23 -6.64
CA ASN A 452 19.48 3.40 -7.44
C ASN A 452 19.29 4.38 -8.61
N GLU A 453 18.11 4.40 -9.22
CA GLU A 453 17.75 5.35 -10.28
C GLU A 453 17.66 6.78 -9.72
N LEU A 454 17.01 6.95 -8.57
CA LEU A 454 16.86 8.25 -7.90
C LEU A 454 18.20 8.84 -7.43
N LEU A 455 19.16 7.99 -7.08
CA LEU A 455 20.52 8.38 -6.68
C LEU A 455 21.41 8.82 -7.86
N ASN A 456 20.93 8.68 -9.11
CA ASN A 456 21.57 9.22 -10.31
C ASN A 456 21.11 10.64 -10.65
N ASN A 457 20.08 11.17 -9.97
CA ASN A 457 19.65 12.55 -10.16
C ASN A 457 20.76 13.54 -9.76
N GLU A 458 20.75 14.74 -10.37
CA GLU A 458 21.77 15.77 -10.10
C GLU A 458 21.43 16.65 -8.88
N ARG A 459 20.13 16.76 -8.56
CA ARG A 459 19.60 17.65 -7.53
C ARG A 459 18.90 16.86 -6.45
N PHE A 460 19.27 17.13 -5.21
CA PHE A 460 18.70 16.53 -4.03
C PHE A 460 18.19 17.63 -3.11
N TYR A 461 17.02 17.41 -2.50
CA TYR A 461 16.42 18.34 -1.57
C TYR A 461 16.27 17.65 -0.23
N LEU A 462 16.61 18.34 0.86
CA LEU A 462 16.31 17.89 2.22
C LEU A 462 15.44 18.92 2.93
N LEU A 463 14.53 18.41 3.76
CA LEU A 463 13.77 19.23 4.70
C LEU A 463 14.69 19.63 5.85
N ASP A 464 14.73 20.92 6.18
CA ASP A 464 15.44 21.48 7.33
C ASP A 464 14.60 21.22 8.60
N ASN A 465 14.40 19.94 8.93
CA ASN A 465 13.66 19.52 10.11
C ASN A 465 14.66 19.28 11.25
N GLU A 466 14.32 19.67 12.48
CA GLU A 466 15.15 19.74 13.70
C GLU A 466 15.85 18.44 14.16
N PHE A 467 15.83 17.36 13.37
CA PHE A 467 16.62 16.17 13.64
C PHE A 467 18.04 16.38 13.12
N PRO A 468 19.08 16.37 13.99
CA PRO A 468 20.45 16.37 13.53
C PRO A 468 20.65 15.11 12.69
N ILE A 469 20.88 15.29 11.40
CA ILE A 469 21.24 14.20 10.48
C ILE A 469 22.50 13.54 11.08
N PRO A 470 22.46 12.26 11.48
CA PRO A 470 23.63 11.61 12.07
C PRO A 470 24.79 11.67 11.08
N GLY A 471 25.90 12.28 11.52
CA GLY A 471 27.13 12.40 10.72
C GLY A 471 27.23 13.65 9.85
N GLY A 472 26.29 14.60 9.90
CA GLY A 472 26.38 15.82 9.12
C GLY A 472 27.39 16.83 9.67
N ILE A 473 28.43 17.19 8.90
CA ILE A 473 29.33 18.29 9.27
C ILE A 473 28.95 19.52 8.46
N LYS A 474 28.44 20.54 9.15
CA LYS A 474 28.10 21.91 8.69
C LYS A 474 27.21 21.99 7.42
N ASP A 475 27.67 21.44 6.30
CA ASP A 475 27.07 21.48 4.96
C ASP A 475 27.05 20.11 4.24
N THR A 476 27.51 19.01 4.85
CA THR A 476 27.59 17.68 4.18
C THR A 476 26.79 16.63 4.94
N ILE A 477 26.08 15.75 4.24
CA ILE A 477 25.28 14.65 4.80
C ILE A 477 25.68 13.31 4.17
N PHE A 478 25.47 12.20 4.88
CA PHE A 478 25.69 10.84 4.38
C PHE A 478 24.37 10.10 4.31
N GLN A 479 23.99 9.62 3.13
CA GLN A 479 22.76 8.87 2.89
C GLN A 479 22.99 7.79 1.83
N PHE A 480 22.52 6.56 2.09
CA PHE A 480 22.62 5.44 1.14
C PHE A 480 24.06 5.11 0.74
N GLY A 481 24.99 5.28 1.68
CA GLY A 481 26.40 5.10 1.41
C GLY A 481 27.04 6.28 0.67
N LEU A 482 26.32 7.35 0.32
CA LEU A 482 26.81 8.46 -0.49
C LEU A 482 26.86 9.77 0.30
N PHE A 483 27.82 10.64 -0.02
CA PHE A 483 27.86 11.97 0.56
C PHE A 483 27.23 13.02 -0.35
N PHE A 484 26.49 13.94 0.27
CA PHE A 484 25.86 15.06 -0.40
C PHE A 484 26.27 16.36 0.28
N LYS A 485 26.65 17.37 -0.50
CA LYS A 485 27.05 18.70 -0.02
C LYS A 485 26.00 19.74 -0.36
N ALA A 486 25.67 20.58 0.61
CA ALA A 486 24.78 21.70 0.45
C ALA A 486 25.35 22.66 -0.59
N THR A 487 24.47 23.12 -1.47
CA THR A 487 24.82 24.06 -2.55
C THR A 487 24.84 25.50 -2.08
N GLY A 488 24.29 25.77 -0.88
CA GLY A 488 23.97 27.11 -0.40
C GLY A 488 22.58 27.60 -0.85
N ASN A 489 21.94 26.93 -1.83
CA ASN A 489 20.57 27.26 -2.21
C ASN A 489 19.59 26.77 -1.15
N SER A 490 18.69 27.66 -0.75
CA SER A 490 17.58 27.34 0.14
C SER A 490 16.28 27.83 -0.47
N TYR A 491 15.23 27.06 -0.26
CA TYR A 491 13.89 27.34 -0.73
C TYR A 491 12.97 27.37 0.50
N ASN A 492 12.04 28.31 0.53
CA ASN A 492 11.00 28.34 1.57
C ASN A 492 9.69 27.88 0.93
N CYS A 493 9.19 26.74 1.38
CA CYS A 493 7.96 26.12 0.91
C CYS A 493 6.95 26.09 2.05
N ASN A 494 6.00 27.03 2.08
CA ASN A 494 4.98 27.12 3.14
C ASN A 494 5.56 27.03 4.58
N ASN A 495 6.57 27.85 4.88
CA ASN A 495 7.30 27.88 6.16
C ASN A 495 8.17 26.66 6.45
N ILE A 496 8.30 25.73 5.50
CA ILE A 496 9.27 24.64 5.56
C ILE A 496 10.48 25.06 4.75
N LYS A 497 11.62 25.20 5.42
CA LYS A 497 12.88 25.48 4.75
C LYS A 497 13.42 24.18 4.14
N VAL A 498 13.80 24.27 2.87
CA VAL A 498 14.29 23.15 2.07
C VAL A 498 15.67 23.53 1.55
N LEU A 499 16.65 22.68 1.80
CA LEU A 499 18.03 22.89 1.39
C LEU A 499 18.35 22.01 0.18
N GLU A 500 19.01 22.59 -0.83
CA GLU A 500 19.47 21.86 -2.00
C GLU A 500 20.88 21.35 -1.81
N TYR A 501 21.05 20.07 -2.11
CA TYR A 501 22.30 19.33 -2.05
C TYR A 501 22.68 18.79 -3.42
N LYS A 502 23.99 18.65 -3.62
CA LYS A 502 24.59 17.92 -4.74
C LYS A 502 25.39 16.74 -4.21
N LYS A 503 25.37 15.65 -4.95
CA LYS A 503 26.20 14.49 -4.68
C LYS A 503 27.69 14.89 -4.80
N LEU A 504 28.47 14.67 -3.74
CA LEU A 504 29.90 15.02 -3.72
C LEU A 504 30.73 14.09 -4.60
N PHE A 505 30.44 12.80 -4.49
CA PHE A 505 31.20 11.74 -5.15
C PHE A 505 30.44 11.27 -6.38
N PRO A 506 30.91 11.51 -7.62
CA PRO A 506 30.14 11.08 -8.77
C PRO A 506 30.29 9.59 -9.02
N THR A 507 29.38 9.15 -9.86
CA THR A 507 29.37 7.98 -10.74
C THR A 507 30.68 7.21 -10.94
N VAL A 508 30.53 5.92 -11.21
CA VAL A 508 31.49 4.79 -11.41
C VAL A 508 32.79 5.09 -12.20
N SER A 509 32.98 6.28 -12.74
CA SER A 509 34.11 6.71 -13.57
C SER A 509 34.88 7.94 -13.06
N THR A 510 34.58 8.46 -11.87
CA THR A 510 35.31 9.62 -11.34
C THR A 510 36.60 9.20 -10.66
N LYS A 511 37.72 9.76 -11.12
CA LYS A 511 39.03 9.65 -10.51
C LYS A 511 39.26 10.79 -9.51
N TYR A 512 39.94 10.50 -8.41
CA TYR A 512 40.22 11.43 -7.33
C TYR A 512 41.68 11.40 -6.93
N LYS A 513 42.18 12.54 -6.50
CA LYS A 513 43.40 12.68 -5.71
C LYS A 513 42.98 12.62 -4.24
N ILE A 514 43.65 11.78 -3.46
CA ILE A 514 43.33 11.63 -2.04
C ILE A 514 44.44 12.31 -1.25
N LYS A 515 44.10 13.32 -0.46
CA LYS A 515 45.02 14.10 0.36
C LYS A 515 44.89 13.70 1.82
N ALA A 516 46.01 13.39 2.48
CA ALA A 516 46.03 13.09 3.91
C ALA A 516 46.23 14.35 4.75
N SER A 517 46.02 14.26 6.06
CA SER A 517 46.18 15.38 7.00
C SER A 517 47.58 15.98 7.08
N ASN A 518 48.59 15.27 6.60
CA ASN A 518 49.96 15.79 6.48
C ASN A 518 50.13 16.79 5.33
N GLY A 519 49.09 17.00 4.51
CA GLY A 519 49.11 17.91 3.38
C GLY A 519 49.55 17.28 2.06
N ASN A 520 50.04 16.04 2.08
CA ASN A 520 50.48 15.29 0.90
C ASN A 520 49.35 14.40 0.35
N TYR A 521 49.50 14.00 -0.90
CA TYR A 521 48.61 13.09 -1.60
C TYR A 521 49.09 11.65 -1.51
N LEU A 522 48.14 10.73 -1.57
CA LEU A 522 48.40 9.30 -1.67
C LEU A 522 49.12 9.01 -3.00
N SER A 523 50.14 8.17 -2.92
CA SER A 523 50.85 7.61 -4.06
C SER A 523 51.05 6.11 -3.86
N VAL A 524 51.10 5.38 -4.96
CA VAL A 524 51.36 3.94 -5.02
C VAL A 524 52.80 3.72 -5.48
N ASP A 525 53.61 3.09 -4.65
CA ASP A 525 54.95 2.67 -5.04
C ASP A 525 54.87 1.61 -6.15
N LYS A 526 55.50 1.86 -7.29
CA LYS A 526 55.39 1.00 -8.49
C LYS A 526 56.05 -0.37 -8.33
N SER A 527 56.95 -0.54 -7.36
CA SER A 527 57.70 -1.79 -7.19
C SER A 527 57.07 -2.72 -6.16
N SER A 528 56.54 -2.13 -5.09
CA SER A 528 55.96 -2.84 -3.94
C SER A 528 54.44 -2.77 -3.88
N PHE A 529 53.82 -1.86 -4.65
CA PHE A 529 52.40 -1.53 -4.62
C PHE A 529 51.91 -0.98 -3.27
N LEU A 530 52.82 -0.57 -2.38
CA LEU A 530 52.48 0.06 -1.12
C LEU A 530 51.88 1.45 -1.35
N VAL A 531 50.85 1.78 -0.57
CA VAL A 531 50.22 3.10 -0.60
C VAL A 531 50.76 3.95 0.54
N SER A 532 51.23 5.17 0.23
CA SER A 532 51.74 6.14 1.21
C SER A 532 51.30 7.56 0.87
N ALA A 533 51.18 8.43 1.87
CA ALA A 533 50.81 9.84 1.70
C ALA A 533 52.06 10.73 1.64
N ILE A 534 52.84 10.64 0.56
CA ILE A 534 54.15 11.30 0.44
C ILE A 534 54.25 12.33 -0.68
N GLU A 535 53.32 12.37 -1.64
CA GLU A 535 53.42 13.25 -2.81
C GLU A 535 52.92 14.67 -2.47
N PRO A 536 53.77 15.70 -2.43
CA PRO A 536 53.33 17.05 -2.06
C PRO A 536 52.62 17.79 -3.21
N ASN A 537 52.83 17.40 -4.47
CA ASN A 537 52.31 18.09 -5.63
C ASN A 537 51.07 17.39 -6.20
N SER A 538 49.94 18.09 -6.17
CA SER A 538 48.67 17.60 -6.72
C SER A 538 48.72 17.19 -8.19
N ASN A 539 49.64 17.72 -8.99
CA ASN A 539 49.76 17.36 -10.41
C ASN A 539 50.41 15.98 -10.63
N ASN A 540 51.16 15.50 -9.65
CA ASN A 540 51.87 14.22 -9.69
C ASN A 540 51.16 13.15 -8.85
N ALA A 541 50.09 13.53 -8.13
CA ALA A 541 49.32 12.62 -7.29
C ALA A 541 48.68 11.50 -8.11
N ASP A 542 48.74 10.28 -7.58
CA ASP A 542 48.06 9.15 -8.20
C ASP A 542 46.54 9.31 -8.11
N LEU A 543 45.86 8.76 -9.11
CA LEU A 543 44.41 8.86 -9.25
C LEU A 543 43.74 7.57 -8.78
N PHE A 544 42.67 7.75 -8.01
CA PHE A 544 41.90 6.65 -7.44
C PHE A 544 40.44 6.74 -7.84
N GLU A 545 39.83 5.63 -8.25
CA GLU A 545 38.40 5.50 -8.53
C GLU A 545 37.69 4.92 -7.29
N LEU A 546 36.56 5.51 -6.90
CA LEU A 546 35.70 4.98 -5.84
C LEU A 546 34.55 4.17 -6.45
N ILE A 547 34.47 2.90 -6.10
CA ILE A 547 33.42 1.99 -6.57
C ILE A 547 32.51 1.66 -5.39
N LEU A 548 31.27 2.18 -5.43
CA LEU A 548 30.25 1.89 -4.43
C LEU A 548 29.72 0.47 -4.59
N PHE A 549 29.76 -0.29 -3.50
CA PHE A 549 29.18 -1.62 -3.36
C PHE A 549 27.88 -1.58 -2.52
N PRO A 550 27.08 -2.65 -2.56
CA PRO A 550 25.93 -2.80 -1.66
C PRO A 550 26.30 -2.53 -0.19
N GLU A 551 25.33 -2.11 0.62
CA GLU A 551 25.51 -1.76 2.04
C GLU A 551 26.36 -0.50 2.33
N GLY A 552 26.68 0.30 1.30
CA GLY A 552 27.41 1.56 1.50
C GLY A 552 28.93 1.40 1.66
N LYS A 553 29.46 0.23 1.28
CA LYS A 553 30.89 -0.05 1.25
C LYS A 553 31.52 0.43 -0.07
N TYR A 554 32.82 0.64 -0.06
CA TYR A 554 33.59 1.18 -1.16
C TYR A 554 34.80 0.30 -1.46
N ALA A 555 35.01 -0.02 -2.73
CA ALA A 555 36.33 -0.40 -3.21
C ALA A 555 37.03 0.85 -3.76
N ILE A 556 38.32 1.00 -3.44
CA ILE A 556 39.15 2.10 -3.94
C ILE A 556 40.13 1.48 -4.95
N LYS A 557 40.10 1.96 -6.19
CA LYS A 557 40.89 1.40 -7.29
C LYS A 557 41.92 2.40 -7.77
N SER A 558 43.18 1.98 -7.83
CA SER A 558 44.27 2.73 -8.49
C SER A 558 44.48 2.24 -9.93
N ASP A 559 45.41 2.85 -10.65
CA ASP A 559 45.84 2.33 -11.96
C ASP A 559 46.55 0.95 -11.88
N PHE A 560 47.01 0.53 -10.69
CA PHE A 560 47.69 -0.75 -10.46
C PHE A 560 46.76 -1.88 -9.95
N GLY A 561 45.59 -1.54 -9.42
CA GLY A 561 44.68 -2.50 -8.80
C GLY A 561 43.84 -1.90 -7.67
N TYR A 562 42.99 -2.71 -7.06
CA TYR A 562 42.21 -2.35 -5.87
C TYR A 562 43.09 -2.27 -4.64
N LEU A 563 42.77 -1.30 -3.77
CA LEU A 563 43.35 -1.20 -2.44
C LEU A 563 42.86 -2.37 -1.61
N VAL A 564 43.80 -3.06 -0.95
CA VAL A 564 43.57 -4.21 -0.10
C VAL A 564 44.33 -4.06 1.21
N VAL A 565 43.70 -4.43 2.32
CA VAL A 565 44.38 -4.53 3.62
C VAL A 565 45.11 -5.87 3.70
N ASN A 566 46.44 -5.85 3.80
CA ASN A 566 47.24 -7.06 3.97
C ASN A 566 47.34 -7.44 5.45
N GLU A 567 46.62 -8.50 5.83
CA GLU A 567 46.57 -8.97 7.22
C GLU A 567 47.90 -9.55 7.74
N GLY A 568 48.77 -10.05 6.84
CA GLY A 568 50.04 -10.66 7.22
C GLY A 568 51.17 -9.68 7.52
N GLU A 569 51.02 -8.41 7.13
CA GLU A 569 52.07 -7.40 7.18
C GLU A 569 51.62 -6.14 7.93
N ASN A 570 51.23 -6.30 9.19
CA ASN A 570 50.81 -5.21 10.08
C ASN A 570 49.67 -4.35 9.50
N GLU A 571 48.75 -4.94 8.73
CA GLU A 571 47.57 -4.25 8.19
C GLU A 571 47.91 -3.08 7.23
N LYS A 572 49.08 -3.14 6.57
CA LYS A 572 49.45 -2.21 5.50
C LYS A 572 48.48 -2.28 4.32
N ILE A 573 48.31 -1.16 3.64
CA ILE A 573 47.47 -1.06 2.44
C ILE A 573 48.33 -1.17 1.18
N TYR A 574 47.94 -2.11 0.32
CA TYR A 574 48.53 -2.35 -1.00
C TYR A 574 47.52 -2.04 -2.09
N ALA A 575 47.96 -1.65 -3.27
CA ALA A 575 47.12 -1.39 -4.44
C ALA A 575 47.40 -2.38 -5.59
N ASN A 576 47.34 -3.68 -5.30
CA ASN A 576 47.68 -4.77 -6.24
C ASN A 576 46.58 -5.83 -6.40
N SER A 577 45.41 -5.66 -5.77
CA SER A 577 44.35 -6.67 -5.86
C SER A 577 43.58 -6.55 -7.18
N ASN A 578 43.28 -7.68 -7.80
CA ASN A 578 42.49 -7.76 -9.05
C ASN A 578 41.05 -8.21 -8.82
N HIS A 579 40.69 -8.51 -7.56
CA HIS A 579 39.37 -8.97 -7.17
C HIS A 579 38.85 -8.11 -6.02
N ILE A 580 37.53 -8.06 -5.85
CA ILE A 580 36.91 -7.34 -4.74
C ILE A 580 36.26 -8.37 -3.83
N TRP A 581 36.88 -8.62 -2.68
CA TRP A 581 36.34 -9.42 -1.59
C TRP A 581 36.24 -8.55 -0.33
N SER A 582 36.16 -9.17 0.85
CA SER A 582 36.00 -8.45 2.11
C SER A 582 37.16 -7.49 2.40
N LEU A 583 38.39 -7.81 2.01
CA LEU A 583 39.58 -7.01 2.36
C LEU A 583 39.79 -5.76 1.50
N GLU A 584 39.15 -5.70 0.35
CA GLU A 584 39.14 -4.55 -0.57
C GLU A 584 37.98 -3.60 -0.30
N LEU A 585 37.10 -3.93 0.66
CA LEU A 585 35.93 -3.13 1.00
C LEU A 585 36.18 -2.26 2.23
N PHE A 586 35.90 -0.97 2.07
CA PHE A 586 36.04 0.06 3.08
C PHE A 586 34.72 0.77 3.34
N ASN A 587 34.51 1.23 4.57
CA ASN A 587 33.47 2.18 4.91
C ASN A 587 34.07 3.58 4.93
N LEU A 588 33.42 4.53 4.25
CA LEU A 588 33.77 5.94 4.33
C LEU A 588 32.89 6.61 5.38
N VAL A 589 33.51 7.30 6.35
CA VAL A 589 32.83 7.97 7.47
C VAL A 589 33.19 9.44 7.46
N LEU A 590 32.22 10.35 7.66
CA LEU A 590 32.52 11.78 7.78
C LEU A 590 33.38 12.03 9.01
N SER A 591 34.51 12.70 8.81
CA SER A 591 35.41 13.13 9.88
C SER A 591 35.07 14.55 10.29
N GLU A 592 34.91 14.82 11.58
CA GLU A 592 34.59 16.15 12.16
C GLU A 592 35.46 17.32 11.64
N LYS A 593 36.61 17.01 11.01
CA LYS A 593 37.57 17.94 10.42
C LYS A 593 37.37 18.22 8.92
N ASN A 594 36.13 18.19 8.43
CA ASN A 594 35.76 18.44 7.01
C ASN A 594 36.44 17.49 6.01
N GLY A 595 36.70 16.24 6.40
CA GLY A 595 37.22 15.18 5.52
C GLY A 595 36.50 13.86 5.73
N VAL A 596 37.13 12.77 5.32
CA VAL A 596 36.58 11.41 5.35
C VAL A 596 37.58 10.51 6.07
N ASN A 597 37.10 9.76 7.05
CA ASN A 597 37.83 8.63 7.62
C ASN A 597 37.53 7.37 6.82
N ILE A 598 38.58 6.64 6.43
CA ILE A 598 38.46 5.36 5.74
C ILE A 598 38.55 4.25 6.78
N LYS A 599 37.56 3.36 6.84
CA LYS A 599 37.48 2.28 7.81
C LYS A 599 37.49 0.94 7.09
N SER A 600 38.43 0.06 7.40
CA SER A 600 38.53 -1.28 6.80
C SER A 600 37.35 -2.16 7.18
N PHE A 601 37.20 -3.29 6.48
CA PHE A 601 36.22 -4.32 6.79
C PHE A 601 36.31 -4.85 8.22
N LYS A 602 37.51 -4.89 8.82
CA LYS A 602 37.73 -5.26 10.23
C LYS A 602 37.31 -4.19 11.23
N GLY A 603 36.82 -3.05 10.74
CA GLY A 603 36.39 -1.94 11.58
C GLY A 603 37.53 -1.09 12.12
N LYS A 604 38.74 -1.18 11.55
CA LYS A 604 39.89 -0.33 11.89
C LYS A 604 39.98 0.85 10.93
N PHE A 605 40.35 2.02 11.44
CA PHE A 605 40.58 3.22 10.63
C PHE A 605 41.97 3.20 9.99
N VAL A 606 42.00 3.67 8.74
CA VAL A 606 43.21 3.83 7.94
C VAL A 606 43.93 5.09 8.39
N CYS A 607 45.21 4.97 8.72
CA CYS A 607 46.10 6.02 9.18
C CYS A 607 47.21 6.24 8.15
N ALA A 608 47.52 7.48 7.80
CA ALA A 608 48.79 7.83 7.18
C ALA A 608 49.84 7.98 8.27
N ASP A 609 50.54 6.88 8.60
CA ASP A 609 51.35 6.81 9.82
C ASP A 609 52.69 7.54 9.65
N LEU A 610 52.83 8.70 10.29
CA LEU A 610 54.05 9.52 10.25
C LEU A 610 55.29 8.75 10.75
N GLY A 611 55.13 7.85 11.72
CA GLY A 611 56.23 7.04 12.27
C GLY A 611 56.72 5.97 11.31
N LEU A 612 55.98 5.71 10.23
CA LEU A 612 56.29 4.74 9.18
C LEU A 612 56.30 5.44 7.81
N GLU A 613 56.93 6.61 7.74
CA GLU A 613 57.13 7.37 6.49
C GLU A 613 55.83 7.71 5.75
N ASN A 614 54.74 7.91 6.50
CA ASN A 614 53.38 8.17 5.99
C ASN A 614 52.77 6.99 5.19
N LEU A 615 53.20 5.76 5.45
CA LEU A 615 52.56 4.55 4.93
C LEU A 615 51.09 4.47 5.40
N LEU A 616 50.20 3.98 4.52
CA LEU A 616 48.81 3.76 4.86
C LEU A 616 48.63 2.41 5.56
N ILE A 617 48.08 2.44 6.77
CA ILE A 617 47.90 1.27 7.63
C ILE A 617 46.52 1.30 8.26
N ALA A 618 45.80 0.18 8.20
CA ALA A 618 44.44 0.05 8.71
C ALA A 618 44.38 -0.53 10.13
N ASN A 619 45.03 0.12 11.11
CA ASN A 619 45.23 -0.44 12.46
C ASN A 619 44.59 0.37 13.62
N ARG A 620 43.92 1.50 13.33
CA ARG A 620 43.43 2.39 14.40
C ARG A 620 42.03 2.05 14.86
N ASP A 621 41.80 2.00 16.16
CA ASP A 621 40.45 1.77 16.72
C ASP A 621 39.55 3.01 16.67
N LYS A 622 40.15 4.20 16.65
CA LYS A 622 39.45 5.48 16.61
C LYS A 622 40.13 6.42 15.62
N PRO A 623 39.39 7.27 14.91
CA PRO A 623 39.98 8.26 14.05
C PRO A 623 40.48 9.44 14.88
N LEU A 624 41.69 9.88 14.58
CA LEU A 624 42.33 11.12 15.03
C LEU A 624 42.76 11.90 13.77
N ASP A 625 43.81 12.70 13.88
CA ASP A 625 44.25 13.61 12.84
C ASP A 625 44.73 12.86 11.60
N TRP A 626 45.50 11.79 11.77
CA TRP A 626 46.19 11.09 10.68
C TRP A 626 45.29 10.12 9.90
N GLU A 627 44.07 9.89 10.37
CA GLU A 627 43.07 9.04 9.72
C GLU A 627 42.08 9.84 8.85
N ASN A 628 42.28 11.15 8.73
CA ASN A 628 41.41 12.04 7.95
C ASN A 628 41.97 12.31 6.55
N PHE A 629 41.11 12.13 5.54
CA PHE A 629 41.46 12.27 4.13
C PHE A 629 40.49 13.20 3.39
N ILE A 630 41.00 13.93 2.40
CA ILE A 630 40.21 14.81 1.53
C ILE A 630 40.30 14.25 0.11
N PHE A 631 39.14 14.04 -0.52
CA PHE A 631 39.05 13.57 -1.89
C PHE A 631 38.83 14.77 -2.82
N GLU A 632 39.80 15.03 -3.69
CA GLU A 632 39.80 16.12 -4.66
C GLU A 632 39.63 15.54 -6.08
N LYS A 633 38.88 16.22 -6.94
CA LYS A 633 38.67 15.77 -8.34
C LYS A 633 39.82 16.18 -9.24
#